data_AF-A0A4V1J494-F1
#
_entry.id   AF-A0A4V1J494-F1
#
_cell.length_a   1.000
_cell.length_b   1.000
_cell.length_c   1.000
_cell.angle_alpha   90.00
_cell.angle_beta   90.00
_cell.angle_gamma   90.00
#
_symmetry.space_group_name_H-M   'P 1'
#
loop_
_entity.id
_entity.type
_entity.pdbx_description
1 polymer ?
#
loop_
_entity_poly.entity_id
_entity_poly.type
_entity_poly.pdbx_seq_one_letter_code
_entity_poly.pdbx_strand_id
1 'polypeptide(L)'
;MTIFNRTNPEIARFLEAKRINDLLTAQSNRPPVVDAQDKTPIEEVLQLLNQHDYQALPVYRLTAAGAKEYIGIVSTRDLLNLLIFETDKVPSDSQIRTPSSSPTHSSPDYERQLRRRTYPRTPGLPGV
;
A
#
# COMPACT_ATOMS: atom_id res chain seq x y z
N MET A 1 44.21 -10.69 -52.25
CA MET A 1 42.77 -11.02 -52.31
C MET A 1 42.17 -10.52 -51.00
N THR A 2 41.66 -9.28 -50.99
CA THR A 2 41.30 -8.55 -49.76
C THR A 2 39.78 -8.54 -49.64
N ILE A 3 39.24 -9.33 -48.71
CA ILE A 3 37.79 -9.50 -48.53
C ILE A 3 37.27 -8.31 -47.72
N PHE A 4 36.31 -7.59 -48.31
CA PHE A 4 35.63 -6.44 -47.73
C PHE A 4 34.94 -6.81 -46.41
N ASN A 5 35.43 -6.20 -45.32
CA ASN A 5 34.76 -6.19 -44.04
C ASN A 5 33.57 -5.21 -44.10
N ARG A 6 32.47 -5.61 -44.73
CA ARG A 6 31.21 -4.87 -44.64
C ARG A 6 30.57 -5.21 -43.31
N THR A 7 30.96 -4.48 -42.26
CA THR A 7 30.18 -4.43 -41.02
C THR A 7 28.75 -4.04 -41.38
N ASN A 8 27.82 -4.98 -41.18
CA ASN A 8 26.41 -4.75 -41.37
C ASN A 8 26.00 -3.53 -40.51
N PRO A 9 25.44 -2.46 -41.12
CA PRO A 9 25.08 -1.25 -40.40
C PRO A 9 24.09 -1.48 -39.25
N GLU A 10 23.31 -2.56 -39.31
CA GLU A 10 22.42 -2.96 -38.21
C GLU A 10 23.19 -3.46 -36.99
N ILE A 11 24.27 -4.23 -37.19
CA ILE A 11 25.13 -4.73 -36.11
C ILE A 11 25.84 -3.54 -35.44
N ALA A 12 26.31 -2.58 -36.23
CA ALA A 12 26.93 -1.37 -35.71
C ALA A 12 25.95 -0.56 -34.84
N ARG A 13 24.71 -0.34 -35.31
CA ARG A 13 23.66 0.35 -34.54
C ARG A 13 23.30 -0.37 -33.24
N PHE A 14 23.22 -1.70 -33.27
CA PHE A 14 22.93 -2.50 -32.08
C PHE A 14 24.04 -2.37 -31.03
N LEU A 15 25.30 -2.44 -31.45
CA LEU A 15 26.45 -2.27 -30.55
C LEU A 15 26.52 -0.86 -29.98
N GLU A 16 26.20 0.16 -30.78
CA GLU A 16 26.11 1.56 -30.35
C GLU A 16 25.03 1.74 -29.27
N ALA A 17 23.82 1.21 -29.52
CA ALA A 17 22.70 1.29 -28.58
C ALA A 17 23.02 0.58 -27.26
N LYS A 18 23.66 -0.60 -27.32
CA LYS A 18 24.12 -1.32 -26.14
C LYS A 18 25.12 -0.49 -25.33
N ARG A 19 26.10 0.12 -26.01
CA ARG A 19 27.10 0.98 -25.36
C ARG A 19 26.46 2.20 -24.67
N ILE A 20 25.48 2.84 -25.31
CA ILE A 20 24.74 3.96 -24.71
C ILE A 20 23.98 3.49 -23.47
N ASN A 21 23.28 2.36 -23.55
CA ASN A 21 22.57 1.80 -22.40
C ASN A 21 23.52 1.45 -21.25
N ASP A 22 24.65 0.83 -21.54
CA ASP A 22 25.69 0.47 -20.55
C ASP A 22 26.32 1.73 -19.91
N LEU A 23 26.52 2.80 -20.68
CA LEU A 23 26.99 4.09 -20.15
C LEU A 23 25.93 4.76 -19.28
N LEU A 24 24.65 4.70 -19.67
CA LEU A 24 23.55 5.25 -18.88
C LEU A 24 23.36 4.48 -17.57
N THR A 25 23.55 3.16 -17.55
CA THR A 25 23.54 2.38 -16.30
C THR A 25 24.80 2.60 -15.47
N ALA A 26 25.99 2.74 -16.08
CA ALA A 26 27.24 2.96 -15.35
C ALA A 26 27.39 4.37 -14.77
N GLN A 27 26.86 5.40 -15.44
CA GLN A 27 26.89 6.79 -14.95
C GLN A 27 25.70 7.15 -14.06
N SER A 28 24.67 6.32 -14.05
CA SER A 28 23.55 6.50 -13.16
C SER A 28 24.01 6.14 -11.74
N ASN A 29 24.34 7.16 -10.94
CA ASN A 29 24.37 7.10 -9.46
C ASN A 29 22.95 6.80 -8.93
N ARG A 30 22.40 5.63 -9.31
CA ARG A 30 21.15 5.14 -8.73
C ARG A 30 21.47 4.75 -7.29
N PRO A 31 20.68 5.24 -6.32
CA PRO A 31 20.79 4.74 -4.97
C PRO A 31 20.64 3.20 -4.98
N PRO A 32 21.30 2.50 -4.04
CA PRO A 32 21.19 1.05 -3.96
C PRO A 32 19.71 0.64 -3.91
N VAL A 33 19.37 -0.37 -4.70
CA VAL A 33 18.01 -0.94 -4.69
C VAL A 33 17.78 -1.56 -3.32
N VAL A 34 16.81 -1.03 -2.59
CA VAL A 34 16.34 -1.61 -1.33
C VAL A 34 15.40 -2.75 -1.70
N ASP A 35 15.64 -3.93 -1.13
CA ASP A 35 14.88 -5.14 -1.39
C ASP A 35 14.55 -5.87 -0.08
N ALA A 36 13.47 -6.65 -0.09
CA ALA A 36 13.01 -7.40 1.09
C ALA A 36 13.12 -8.91 0.84
N GLN A 37 13.40 -9.68 1.90
CA GLN A 37 13.38 -11.13 1.80
C GLN A 37 11.94 -11.66 1.93
N ASP A 38 11.63 -12.81 1.34
CA ASP A 38 10.31 -13.43 1.38
C ASP A 38 9.79 -13.80 2.78
N LYS A 39 10.67 -13.77 3.80
CA LYS A 39 10.35 -13.99 5.21
C LYS A 39 10.33 -12.71 6.04
N THR A 40 10.62 -11.56 5.43
CA THR A 40 10.61 -10.26 6.12
C THR A 40 9.18 -9.95 6.61
N PRO A 41 8.99 -9.62 7.90
CA PRO A 41 7.68 -9.23 8.43
C PRO A 41 7.07 -8.04 7.70
N ILE A 42 5.74 -8.01 7.60
CA ILE A 42 5.00 -6.95 6.89
C ILE A 42 5.33 -5.57 7.49
N GLU A 43 5.45 -5.47 8.82
CA GLU A 43 5.78 -4.24 9.52
C GLU A 43 7.15 -3.70 9.11
N GLU A 44 8.12 -4.58 8.92
CA GLU A 44 9.47 -4.21 8.49
C GLU A 44 9.47 -3.76 7.02
N VAL A 45 8.70 -4.43 6.15
CA VAL A 45 8.51 -3.99 4.76
C VAL A 45 7.88 -2.59 4.69
N LEU A 46 6.87 -2.31 5.53
CA LEU A 46 6.26 -0.98 5.62
C LEU A 46 7.25 0.08 6.10
N GLN A 47 8.12 -0.25 7.06
CA GLN A 47 9.18 0.64 7.51
C GLN A 47 10.17 0.94 6.38
N LEU A 48 10.60 -0.07 5.62
CA LEU A 48 11.49 0.11 4.46
C LEU A 48 10.87 1.00 3.39
N LEU A 49 9.60 0.79 3.05
CA LEU A 49 8.87 1.63 2.09
C LEU A 49 8.83 3.09 2.57
N ASN A 50 8.49 3.31 3.84
CA ASN A 50 8.35 4.65 4.41
C ASN A 50 9.71 5.38 4.56
N GLN A 51 10.75 4.68 5.01
CA GLN A 51 12.09 5.26 5.21
C GLN A 51 12.73 5.72 3.90
N HIS A 52 12.43 5.03 2.81
CA HIS A 52 13.02 5.32 1.50
C HIS A 52 12.07 6.06 0.54
N ASP A 53 10.87 6.45 1.00
CA ASP A 53 9.81 7.06 0.18
C ASP A 53 9.49 6.25 -1.09
N TYR A 54 9.46 4.93 -0.94
CA TYR A 54 9.18 3.99 -2.02
C TYR A 54 7.73 3.53 -1.99
N GLN A 55 7.13 3.34 -3.17
CA GLN A 55 5.77 2.82 -3.32
C GLN A 55 5.73 1.30 -3.47
N ALA A 56 6.86 0.68 -3.80
CA ALA A 56 6.98 -0.75 -3.97
C ALA A 56 8.43 -1.21 -3.75
N LEU A 57 8.57 -2.45 -3.29
CA LEU A 57 9.86 -3.11 -3.08
C LEU A 57 9.88 -4.45 -3.81
N PRO A 58 10.99 -4.79 -4.48
CA PRO A 58 11.22 -6.15 -4.95
C PRO A 58 11.40 -7.10 -3.76
N VAL A 59 10.85 -8.30 -3.88
CA VAL A 59 10.96 -9.36 -2.89
C VAL A 59 11.82 -10.48 -3.46
N TYR A 60 12.80 -10.96 -2.68
CA TYR A 60 13.68 -12.05 -3.06
C TYR A 60 13.64 -13.21 -2.07
N ARG A 61 14.00 -14.39 -2.55
CA ARG A 61 14.33 -15.56 -1.75
C ARG A 61 15.81 -15.85 -1.89
N LEU A 62 16.43 -16.40 -0.84
CA LEU A 62 17.78 -16.96 -0.96
C LEU A 62 17.71 -18.39 -1.52
N THR A 63 18.44 -18.62 -2.60
CA THR A 63 18.67 -19.97 -3.13
C THR A 63 19.56 -20.78 -2.18
N ALA A 64 19.63 -22.10 -2.36
CA ALA A 64 20.54 -22.96 -1.60
C ALA A 64 22.02 -22.56 -1.71
N ALA A 65 22.39 -21.88 -2.81
CA ALA A 65 23.73 -21.33 -3.04
C ALA A 65 23.95 -19.93 -2.43
N GLY A 66 22.96 -19.37 -1.72
CA GLY A 66 23.02 -18.03 -1.13
C GLY A 66 22.80 -16.88 -2.11
N ALA A 67 22.48 -17.16 -3.38
CA ALA A 67 22.14 -16.13 -4.36
C ALA A 67 20.69 -15.64 -4.17
N LYS A 68 20.44 -14.35 -4.45
CA LYS A 68 19.09 -13.75 -4.46
C LYS A 68 18.33 -14.19 -5.71
N GLU A 69 17.15 -14.76 -5.52
CA GLU A 69 16.16 -15.07 -6.55
C GLU A 69 14.95 -14.17 -6.33
N TYR A 70 14.68 -13.25 -7.26
CA TYR A 70 13.56 -12.33 -7.15
C TYR A 70 12.25 -13.03 -7.51
N ILE A 71 11.31 -13.04 -6.57
CA ILE A 71 10.04 -13.77 -6.68
C ILE A 71 8.86 -12.85 -7.02
N GLY A 72 8.99 -11.54 -6.80
CA GLY A 72 7.92 -10.60 -7.08
C GLY A 72 8.20 -9.19 -6.57
N ILE A 73 7.13 -8.39 -6.54
CA ILE A 73 7.12 -7.01 -6.06
C ILE A 73 5.95 -6.88 -5.10
N VAL A 74 6.16 -6.20 -3.98
CA VAL A 74 5.09 -5.83 -3.05
C VAL A 74 4.97 -4.31 -3.01
N SER A 75 3.75 -3.80 -3.13
CA SER A 75 3.47 -2.37 -3.09
C SER A 75 2.79 -1.95 -1.79
N THR A 76 2.86 -0.67 -1.45
CA THR A 76 2.12 -0.10 -0.31
C THR A 76 0.62 -0.38 -0.43
N ARG A 77 0.07 -0.43 -1.66
CA ARG A 77 -1.35 -0.74 -1.88
C ARG A 77 -1.69 -2.17 -1.52
N ASP A 78 -0.81 -3.12 -1.84
CA ASP A 78 -1.01 -4.53 -1.49
C ASP A 78 -1.03 -4.70 0.03
N LEU A 79 -0.13 -4.03 0.74
CA LEU A 79 -0.04 -4.08 2.20
C LEU A 79 -1.24 -3.39 2.88
N LEU A 80 -1.69 -2.25 2.38
CA LEU A 80 -2.89 -1.58 2.90
C LEU A 80 -4.15 -2.43 2.70
N ASN A 81 -4.27 -3.10 1.56
CA ASN A 81 -5.39 -4.01 1.31
C ASN A 81 -5.38 -5.18 2.30
N LEU A 82 -4.22 -5.77 2.58
CA LEU A 82 -4.12 -6.84 3.59
C LEU A 82 -4.57 -6.34 4.96
N LEU A 83 -4.05 -5.20 5.42
CA LEU A 83 -4.37 -4.67 6.75
C LEU A 83 -5.84 -4.29 6.91
N ILE A 84 -6.46 -3.71 5.88
CA ILE A 84 -7.86 -3.25 5.91
C ILE A 84 -8.84 -4.41 5.72
N PHE A 85 -8.51 -5.42 4.91
CA PHE A 85 -9.45 -6.48 4.55
C PHE A 85 -9.20 -7.81 5.28
N GLU A 86 -8.05 -8.04 5.91
CA GLU A 86 -7.84 -9.20 6.80
C GLU A 86 -8.47 -9.01 8.18
N THR A 87 -8.83 -7.78 8.56
CA THR A 87 -9.54 -7.49 9.82
C THR A 87 -10.98 -8.02 9.83
N ASP A 88 -11.55 -8.36 8.68
CA ASP A 88 -12.87 -9.01 8.59
C ASP A 88 -12.83 -10.51 8.91
N LYS A 89 -11.63 -11.10 9.10
CA LYS A 89 -11.44 -12.51 9.48
C LYS A 89 -10.98 -12.69 10.92
N VAL A 90 -11.45 -11.86 11.85
CA VAL A 90 -11.35 -12.20 13.28
C VAL A 90 -12.34 -13.34 13.56
N PRO A 91 -11.89 -14.57 13.90
CA PRO A 91 -12.80 -15.57 14.43
C PRO A 91 -13.40 -15.03 15.72
N SER A 92 -14.72 -15.01 15.77
CA SER A 92 -15.56 -14.56 16.88
C SER A 92 -15.48 -15.49 18.10
N ASP A 93 -14.27 -15.83 18.56
CA ASP A 93 -14.02 -16.67 19.74
C ASP A 93 -13.64 -15.84 20.96
N SER A 94 -14.25 -14.66 21.11
CA SER A 94 -14.23 -13.94 22.37
C SER A 94 -15.63 -13.54 22.82
N GLN A 95 -16.13 -14.40 23.72
CA GLN A 95 -17.06 -14.12 24.82
C GLN A 95 -18.55 -14.39 24.61
N ILE A 96 -18.90 -15.63 24.97
CA ILE A 96 -20.03 -15.91 25.86
C ILE A 96 -19.93 -14.96 27.08
N ARG A 97 -20.62 -13.83 27.01
CA ARG A 97 -21.15 -13.14 28.18
C ARG A 97 -22.58 -12.76 27.85
N THR A 98 -23.52 -13.51 28.40
CA THR A 98 -24.87 -13.02 28.64
C THR A 98 -24.82 -11.97 29.75
N PRO A 99 -25.11 -10.69 29.50
CA PRO A 99 -25.81 -9.88 30.48
C PRO A 99 -27.31 -10.14 30.27
N SER A 100 -27.78 -11.19 30.95
CA SER A 100 -29.15 -11.23 31.45
C SER A 100 -29.37 -9.98 32.32
N SER A 101 -30.00 -8.95 31.76
CA SER A 101 -31.01 -8.12 32.45
C SER A 101 -31.40 -6.93 31.57
N SER A 102 -32.66 -6.92 31.16
CA SER A 102 -33.35 -5.73 30.69
C SER A 102 -33.36 -4.67 31.80
N PRO A 103 -32.96 -3.42 31.55
CA PRO A 103 -33.43 -2.31 32.35
C PRO A 103 -34.75 -1.85 31.76
N THR A 104 -35.85 -2.40 32.28
CA THR A 104 -37.16 -1.75 32.19
C THR A 104 -37.09 -0.51 33.07
N HIS A 105 -36.68 0.63 32.52
CA HIS A 105 -36.77 1.90 33.21
C HIS A 105 -37.46 2.95 32.35
N SER A 106 -38.78 2.85 32.30
CA SER A 106 -39.68 3.95 31.98
C SER A 106 -39.51 5.04 33.03
N SER A 107 -38.58 5.97 32.79
CA SER A 107 -38.45 7.18 33.60
C SER A 107 -39.35 8.28 32.99
N PRO A 108 -40.28 8.88 33.76
CA PRO A 108 -41.21 9.91 33.27
C PRO A 108 -40.54 11.22 32.83
N ASP A 109 -39.26 11.41 33.11
CA ASP A 109 -38.55 12.67 32.88
C ASP A 109 -38.02 12.84 31.45
N TYR A 110 -37.90 11.77 30.66
CA TYR A 110 -37.39 11.88 29.29
C TYR A 110 -38.37 12.61 28.36
N GLU A 111 -39.68 12.47 28.57
CA GLU A 111 -40.69 13.19 27.78
C GLU A 111 -40.70 14.71 28.04
N ARG A 112 -40.27 15.17 29.22
CA ARG A 112 -40.19 16.62 29.51
C ARG A 112 -39.09 17.32 28.72
N GLN A 113 -38.04 16.59 28.31
CA GLN A 113 -36.93 17.16 27.56
C GLN A 113 -37.25 17.36 26.08
N LEU A 114 -38.10 16.51 25.49
CA LEU A 114 -38.49 16.63 24.08
C LEU A 114 -39.48 17.76 23.80
N ARG A 115 -40.22 18.24 24.82
CA ARG A 115 -41.18 19.36 24.65
C ARG A 115 -40.57 20.77 24.71
N ARG A 116 -39.26 20.91 24.98
CA ARG A 116 -38.59 22.22 25.07
C ARG A 116 -37.82 22.63 23.81
N ARG A 117 -37.90 21.88 22.71
CA ARG A 117 -37.42 22.33 21.38
C ARG A 117 -38.57 22.91 20.55
N THR A 118 -39.21 23.94 21.08
CA THR A 118 -40.04 24.85 20.28
C THR A 118 -39.09 25.77 19.51
N TYR A 119 -39.01 25.59 18.20
CA TYR A 119 -38.34 26.55 17.31
C TYR A 119 -39.02 27.93 17.46
N PRO A 120 -38.25 29.04 17.54
CA PRO A 120 -38.83 30.36 17.41
C PRO A 120 -39.44 30.50 16.00
N ARG A 121 -40.74 30.83 15.97
CA ARG A 121 -41.42 31.33 14.77
C ARG A 121 -40.62 32.51 14.21
N THR A 122 -40.13 32.38 12.97
CA THR A 122 -39.65 33.51 12.19
C THR A 122 -40.81 34.49 11.96
N PRO A 123 -40.66 35.79 12.30
CA PRO A 123 -41.63 36.81 11.93
C PRO A 123 -41.60 37.04 10.41
N GLY A 124 -42.79 37.22 9.85
CA GLY A 124 -43.02 37.31 8.40
C GLY A 124 -42.27 38.45 7.71
N LEU A 125 -41.91 38.18 6.46
CA LEU A 125 -41.43 39.19 5.51
C LEU A 125 -42.62 40.02 5.02
N PRO A 126 -42.57 41.36 5.09
CA PRO A 126 -43.54 42.21 4.41
C PRO A 126 -43.26 42.21 2.90
N GLY A 127 -44.33 42.12 2.12
CA GLY A 127 -44.29 42.12 0.67
C GLY A 127 -43.78 43.44 0.09
N VAL A 128 -43.05 43.31 -1.01
CA VAL A 128 -42.89 44.29 -2.08
C VAL A 128 -42.84 43.52 -3.39
#